data_AF-A0A182SDD4-F1
#
_entry.id   AF-A0A182SDD4-F1
#
_cell.length_a   1.000
_cell.length_b   1.000
_cell.length_c   1.000
_cell.angle_alpha   90.00
_cell.angle_beta   90.00
_cell.angle_gamma   90.00
#
_symmetry.space_group_name_H-M   'P 1'
#
loop_
_entity.id
_entity.type
_entity.pdbx_description
1 polymer ?
#
loop_
_entity_poly.entity_id
_entity_poly.type
_entity_poly.pdbx_seq_one_letter_code
_entity_poly.pdbx_strand_id
1 'polypeptide(L)'
;MEQRVAPIVVFILLCVTNWQQVLGQCPQNLYRTFDGSCNNLQNPSSGAANTQFTRLIPAKYSDGKSRPAVATDGSELPSARLLSVEVFQEGVQNSPEFTLANMQFGQIVAHDMALTRGGKVESRCFAINCLVVLTVVYNPHEDQGA
;
A
#
# COMPACT_ATOMS: atom_id res chain seq x y z
N MET A 1 -58.01 0.85 10.29
CA MET A 1 -57.64 0.47 8.91
C MET A 1 -56.16 0.14 8.92
N GLU A 2 -55.85 -1.14 9.06
CA GLU A 2 -54.47 -1.63 9.18
C GLU A 2 -53.86 -1.71 7.78
N GLN A 3 -52.95 -0.79 7.46
CA GLN A 3 -52.22 -0.80 6.18
C GLN A 3 -51.30 -2.02 6.16
N ARG A 4 -51.77 -3.13 5.57
CA ARG A 4 -50.92 -4.28 5.24
C ARG A 4 -49.99 -3.88 4.09
N VAL A 5 -48.82 -3.36 4.43
CA VAL A 5 -47.73 -3.11 3.48
C VAL A 5 -47.32 -4.44 2.86
N ALA A 6 -47.36 -4.54 1.54
CA ALA A 6 -47.05 -5.78 0.83
C ALA A 6 -45.58 -6.21 1.07
N PRO A 7 -45.29 -7.52 1.26
CA PRO A 7 -43.96 -8.01 1.59
C PRO A 7 -42.89 -7.66 0.53
N ILE A 8 -43.33 -7.49 -0.72
CA ILE A 8 -42.48 -7.05 -1.84
C ILE A 8 -41.98 -5.61 -1.64
N VAL A 9 -42.82 -4.72 -1.09
CA VAL A 9 -42.46 -3.33 -0.81
C VAL A 9 -41.44 -3.26 0.33
N VAL A 10 -41.58 -4.12 1.34
CA VAL A 10 -40.60 -4.28 2.42
C VAL A 10 -39.26 -4.79 1.88
N PHE A 11 -39.27 -5.77 0.99
CA PHE A 11 -38.05 -6.30 0.35
C PHE A 11 -37.33 -5.26 -0.52
N ILE A 12 -38.08 -4.46 -1.29
CA ILE A 12 -37.51 -3.37 -2.10
C ILE A 12 -36.89 -2.31 -1.18
N LEU A 13 -37.59 -1.87 -0.13
CA LEU A 13 -37.05 -0.91 0.84
C LEU A 13 -35.80 -1.42 1.57
N LEU A 14 -35.76 -2.70 1.94
CA LEU A 14 -34.58 -3.33 2.53
C LEU A 14 -33.42 -3.45 1.54
N CYS A 15 -33.69 -3.72 0.26
CA CYS A 15 -32.68 -3.66 -0.80
C CYS A 15 -32.18 -2.21 -0.98
N VAL A 16 -33.04 -1.21 -1.16
CA VAL A 16 -32.59 0.16 -1.46
C VAL A 16 -31.79 0.76 -0.29
N THR A 17 -32.15 0.47 0.96
CA THR A 17 -31.40 0.92 2.15
C THR A 17 -30.08 0.17 2.35
N ASN A 18 -29.97 -1.10 1.94
CA ASN A 18 -28.70 -1.84 1.91
C ASN A 18 -27.77 -1.39 0.77
N TRP A 19 -28.30 -0.92 -0.35
CA TRP A 19 -27.50 -0.43 -1.48
C TRP A 19 -26.79 0.88 -1.19
N GLN A 20 -27.33 1.70 -0.28
CA GLN A 20 -26.69 2.94 0.18
C GLN A 20 -25.46 2.69 1.07
N GLN A 21 -25.20 1.45 1.51
CA GLN A 21 -24.08 1.12 2.39
C GLN A 21 -22.77 0.74 1.65
N VAL A 22 -22.78 0.71 0.30
CA VAL A 22 -21.62 0.27 -0.49
C VAL A 22 -20.65 1.42 -0.83
N LEU A 23 -21.08 2.68 -0.70
CA LEU A 23 -20.16 3.81 -0.74
C LEU A 23 -19.58 3.98 0.66
N GLY A 24 -18.29 3.71 0.82
CA GLY A 24 -17.66 3.87 2.13
C GLY A 24 -17.87 5.29 2.65
N GLN A 25 -18.32 5.40 3.90
CA GLN A 25 -18.75 6.65 4.51
C GLN A 25 -17.55 7.59 4.69
N CYS A 26 -17.32 8.48 3.72
CA CYS A 26 -16.23 9.44 3.76
C CYS A 26 -16.66 10.79 4.36
N PRO A 27 -15.83 11.40 5.24
CA PRO A 27 -16.15 12.69 5.82
C PRO A 27 -16.20 13.77 4.72
N GLN A 28 -17.20 14.64 4.79
CA GLN A 28 -17.33 15.79 3.90
C GLN A 28 -16.47 16.95 4.45
N ASN A 29 -15.16 16.84 4.26
CA ASN A 29 -14.21 17.88 4.65
C ASN A 29 -13.77 18.70 3.42
N LEU A 30 -13.47 19.98 3.61
CA LEU A 30 -12.97 20.86 2.54
C LEU A 30 -11.63 20.39 1.97
N TYR A 31 -10.83 19.71 2.78
CA TYR A 31 -9.50 19.23 2.44
C TYR A 31 -9.42 17.70 2.54
N ARG A 32 -8.55 17.12 1.70
CA ARG A 32 -8.20 15.69 1.77
C ARG A 32 -7.52 15.40 3.10
N THR A 33 -7.74 14.19 3.59
CA THR A 33 -7.03 13.72 4.77
C THR A 33 -5.56 13.54 4.45
N PHE A 34 -4.74 13.73 5.48
CA PHE A 34 -3.30 13.71 5.33
C PHE A 34 -2.74 12.30 5.15
N ASP A 35 -3.40 11.31 5.77
CA ASP A 35 -3.11 9.90 5.59
C ASP A 35 -3.64 9.36 4.26
N GLY A 36 -4.34 10.16 3.45
CA GLY A 36 -4.90 9.73 2.17
C GLY A 36 -6.14 8.84 2.29
N SER A 37 -6.72 8.70 3.48
CA SER A 37 -8.04 8.08 3.66
C SER A 37 -9.11 8.80 2.82
N CYS A 38 -10.05 8.05 2.25
CA CYS A 38 -11.11 8.62 1.41
C CYS A 38 -10.65 9.33 0.13
N ASN A 39 -9.39 9.19 -0.29
CA ASN A 39 -8.96 9.63 -1.63
C ASN A 39 -9.62 8.82 -2.75
N ASN A 40 -10.07 7.59 -2.47
CA ASN A 40 -10.89 6.77 -3.34
C ASN A 40 -12.25 6.54 -2.67
N LEU A 41 -13.33 7.13 -3.22
CA LEU A 41 -14.67 7.04 -2.63
C LEU A 41 -15.28 5.63 -2.71
N GLN A 42 -14.85 4.81 -3.68
CA GLN A 42 -15.31 3.41 -3.81
C GLN A 42 -14.59 2.50 -2.81
N ASN A 43 -13.31 2.77 -2.54
CA ASN A 43 -12.55 2.09 -1.51
C ASN A 43 -11.79 3.11 -0.65
N PRO A 44 -12.39 3.61 0.44
CA PRO A 44 -11.80 4.67 1.27
C PRO A 44 -10.43 4.36 1.85
N SER A 45 -10.08 3.08 1.98
CA SER A 45 -8.80 2.64 2.54
C SER A 45 -7.68 2.50 1.52
N SER A 46 -8.01 2.50 0.22
CA SER A 46 -7.03 2.31 -0.85
C SER A 46 -6.03 3.46 -0.91
N GLY A 47 -4.74 3.12 -0.80
CA GLY A 47 -3.66 4.11 -0.90
C GLY A 47 -3.54 5.01 0.32
N ALA A 48 -4.27 4.71 1.41
CA ALA A 48 -4.06 5.38 2.67
C ALA A 48 -2.73 4.94 3.32
N ALA A 49 -2.07 5.84 4.04
CA ALA A 49 -0.84 5.58 4.76
C ALA A 49 -1.03 4.46 5.80
N ASN A 50 0.03 3.71 6.09
CA ASN A 50 0.03 2.56 7.01
C ASN A 50 -0.95 1.43 6.63
N THR A 51 -1.45 1.41 5.39
CA THR A 51 -2.17 0.27 4.85
C THR A 51 -1.22 -0.63 4.06
N GLN A 52 -1.55 -1.92 4.00
CA GLN A 52 -0.76 -2.89 3.25
C GLN A 52 -0.81 -2.59 1.75
N PHE A 53 0.32 -2.77 1.06
CA PHE A 53 0.32 -2.75 -0.40
C PHE A 53 -0.56 -3.85 -0.96
N THR A 54 -1.35 -3.51 -1.98
CA THR A 54 -2.14 -4.51 -2.70
C THR A 54 -1.23 -5.36 -3.56
N ARG A 55 -1.52 -6.67 -3.64
CA ARG A 55 -0.82 -7.59 -4.54
C ARG A 55 -1.66 -7.82 -5.78
N LEU A 56 -1.05 -7.67 -6.96
CA LEU A 56 -1.70 -7.98 -8.23
C LEU A 56 -1.85 -9.49 -8.45
N ILE A 57 -0.95 -10.29 -7.88
CA ILE A 57 -0.96 -11.76 -7.94
C ILE A 57 -0.92 -12.36 -6.54
N PRO A 58 -1.49 -13.58 -6.34
CA PRO A 58 -1.41 -14.28 -5.06
C PRO A 58 0.04 -14.53 -4.63
N ALA A 59 0.27 -14.56 -3.31
CA ALA A 59 1.58 -14.89 -2.77
C ALA A 59 1.91 -16.37 -3.02
N LYS A 60 3.16 -16.65 -3.41
CA LYS A 60 3.67 -18.01 -3.63
C LYS A 60 4.67 -18.34 -2.53
N TYR A 61 4.21 -19.01 -1.49
CA TYR A 61 5.06 -19.56 -0.43
C TYR A 61 4.99 -21.09 -0.47
N SER A 62 6.10 -21.78 -0.17
CA SER A 62 6.11 -23.25 -0.18
C SER A 62 5.21 -23.86 0.89
N ASP A 63 4.99 -23.15 2.00
CA ASP A 63 4.07 -23.54 3.09
C ASP A 63 2.76 -22.73 3.10
N GLY A 64 2.54 -21.89 2.09
CA GLY A 64 1.40 -20.97 2.02
C GLY A 64 1.42 -19.83 3.04
N LYS A 65 2.49 -19.68 3.84
CA LYS A 65 2.55 -18.69 4.94
C LYS A 65 3.74 -17.74 4.81
N SER A 66 4.97 -18.26 4.85
CA SER A 66 6.16 -17.43 4.92
C SER A 66 7.43 -18.07 4.36
N ARG A 67 7.44 -19.40 4.12
CA ARG A 67 8.64 -20.05 3.57
C ARG A 67 8.85 -19.64 2.11
N PRO A 68 10.11 -19.42 1.69
CA PRO A 68 10.43 -19.13 0.30
C PRO A 68 9.77 -20.11 -0.66
N ALA A 69 9.42 -19.63 -1.85
CA ALA A 69 8.91 -20.48 -2.91
C ALA A 69 9.93 -21.57 -3.29
N VAL A 70 9.44 -22.67 -3.87
CA VAL A 70 10.26 -23.70 -4.50
C VAL A 70 10.24 -23.54 -6.01
N ALA A 71 11.26 -24.10 -6.66
CA ALA A 71 11.33 -24.20 -8.11
C ALA A 71 10.23 -25.12 -8.67
N THR A 72 10.03 -25.10 -9.99
CA THR A 72 8.97 -25.87 -10.66
C THR A 72 9.16 -27.38 -10.56
N ASP A 73 10.39 -27.83 -10.38
CA ASP A 73 10.81 -29.22 -10.15
C ASP A 73 10.78 -29.63 -8.67
N GLY A 74 10.44 -28.70 -7.77
CA GLY A 74 10.38 -28.94 -6.33
C GLY A 74 11.69 -28.73 -5.59
N SER A 75 12.78 -28.31 -6.26
CA SER A 75 14.04 -27.98 -5.59
C SER A 75 13.98 -26.62 -4.86
N GLU A 76 14.97 -26.37 -4.00
CA GLU A 76 15.17 -25.04 -3.41
C GLU A 76 15.58 -24.02 -4.50
N LEU A 77 15.17 -22.75 -4.31
CA LEU A 77 15.60 -21.67 -5.18
C LEU A 77 17.08 -21.34 -4.96
N PRO A 78 17.81 -20.94 -6.01
CA PRO A 78 19.19 -20.54 -5.88
C PRO A 78 19.32 -19.30 -4.98
N SER A 79 20.51 -19.13 -4.40
CA SER A 79 20.85 -17.97 -3.59
C SER A 79 20.60 -16.67 -4.35
N ALA A 80 19.92 -15.72 -3.70
CA ALA A 80 19.69 -14.39 -4.27
C ALA A 80 21.01 -13.66 -4.58
N ARG A 81 22.07 -13.91 -3.80
CA ARG A 81 23.39 -13.33 -4.05
C ARG A 81 24.04 -13.92 -5.30
N LEU A 82 23.91 -15.24 -5.50
CA LEU A 82 24.42 -15.91 -6.69
C LEU A 82 23.75 -15.33 -7.94
N LEU A 83 22.42 -15.25 -7.95
CA LEU A 83 21.68 -14.62 -9.05
C LEU A 83 22.06 -13.15 -9.24
N SER A 84 22.26 -12.41 -8.15
CA SER A 84 22.65 -11.00 -8.23
C SER A 84 23.97 -10.81 -8.97
N VAL A 85 24.97 -11.65 -8.72
CA VAL A 85 26.29 -11.54 -9.35
C VAL A 85 26.27 -12.07 -10.78
N GLU A 86 25.55 -13.16 -11.03
CA GLU A 86 25.54 -13.80 -12.34
C GLU A 86 24.68 -13.04 -13.36
N VAL A 87 23.54 -12.48 -12.93
CA VAL A 87 22.57 -11.84 -13.83
C VAL A 87 22.84 -10.35 -14.00
N PHE A 88 23.20 -9.64 -12.92
CA PHE A 88 23.43 -8.20 -12.99
C PHE A 88 24.92 -7.91 -13.14
N GLN A 89 25.28 -7.33 -14.27
CA GLN A 89 26.66 -6.93 -14.56
C GLN A 89 27.05 -5.74 -13.68
N GLU A 90 28.25 -5.80 -13.11
CA GLU A 90 28.86 -4.67 -12.43
C GLU A 90 29.54 -3.75 -13.45
N GLY A 91 29.18 -2.46 -13.48
CA GLY A 91 29.78 -1.48 -14.39
C GLY A 91 28.94 -0.21 -14.57
N VAL A 92 29.53 0.80 -15.22
CA VAL A 92 28.83 2.03 -15.58
C VAL A 92 27.98 1.77 -16.82
N GLN A 93 26.66 1.87 -16.67
CA GLN A 93 25.70 1.74 -17.76
C GLN A 93 24.98 3.08 -17.94
N ASN A 94 25.33 3.82 -18.98
CA ASN A 94 24.71 5.11 -19.27
C ASN A 94 23.48 4.91 -20.15
N SER A 95 22.37 5.53 -19.77
CA SER A 95 21.20 5.60 -20.64
C SER A 95 21.45 6.60 -21.77
N PRO A 96 21.13 6.26 -23.03
CA PRO A 96 21.20 7.21 -24.14
C PRO A 96 20.12 8.29 -24.09
N GLU A 97 19.03 8.06 -23.32
CA GLU A 97 17.83 8.89 -23.33
C GLU A 97 17.59 9.64 -22.02
N PHE A 98 18.11 9.12 -20.90
CA PHE A 98 17.81 9.65 -19.57
C PHE A 98 19.04 10.19 -18.87
N THR A 99 18.84 11.29 -18.14
CA THR A 99 19.89 11.92 -17.34
C THR A 99 19.88 11.37 -15.92
N LEU A 100 20.92 11.69 -15.14
CA LEU A 100 20.97 11.37 -13.71
C LEU A 100 19.80 11.99 -12.92
N ALA A 101 19.25 13.13 -13.37
CA ALA A 101 18.11 13.75 -12.71
C ALA A 101 16.85 12.86 -12.72
N ASN A 102 16.66 12.06 -13.78
CA ASN A 102 15.56 11.10 -13.87
C ASN A 102 15.67 10.02 -12.78
N MET A 103 16.88 9.50 -12.56
CA MET A 103 17.14 8.51 -11.50
C MET A 103 16.90 9.10 -10.11
N GLN A 104 17.40 10.32 -9.87
CA GLN A 104 17.24 10.98 -8.57
C GLN A 104 15.76 11.30 -8.27
N PHE A 105 15.02 11.79 -9.26
CA PHE A 105 13.59 12.04 -9.12
C PHE A 105 12.82 10.73 -8.86
N GLY A 106 13.17 9.64 -9.56
CA GLY A 106 12.59 8.33 -9.32
C GLY A 106 12.80 7.83 -7.88
N GLN A 107 13.98 8.03 -7.30
CA GLN A 107 14.27 7.69 -5.90
C GLN A 107 13.42 8.51 -4.92
N ILE A 108 13.28 9.81 -5.17
CA ILE A 108 12.43 10.69 -4.34
C ILE A 108 10.99 10.17 -4.34
N VAL A 109 10.41 9.91 -5.51
CA VAL A 109 9.04 9.42 -5.63
C VAL A 109 8.87 8.02 -5.03
N ALA A 110 9.79 7.09 -5.31
CA ALA A 110 9.70 5.73 -4.81
C ALA A 110 9.82 5.66 -3.28
N HIS A 111 10.74 6.43 -2.69
CA HIS A 111 10.87 6.51 -1.24
C HIS A 111 9.67 7.25 -0.62
N ASP A 112 9.09 8.23 -1.30
CA ASP A 112 7.90 8.91 -0.82
C ASP A 112 6.67 7.98 -0.75
N MET A 113 6.51 7.14 -1.77
CA MET A 113 5.37 6.22 -1.88
C MET A 113 5.53 4.93 -1.06
N ALA A 114 6.77 4.44 -0.88
CA ALA A 114 7.01 3.06 -0.47
C ALA A 114 8.09 2.86 0.60
N LEU A 115 8.18 3.77 1.58
CA LEU A 115 9.00 3.53 2.77
C LEU A 115 8.45 2.37 3.61
N THR A 116 9.10 1.22 3.48
CA THR A 116 8.86 0.06 4.34
C THR A 116 9.66 0.24 5.62
N ARG A 117 9.02 0.67 6.72
CA ARG A 117 9.65 0.57 8.05
C ARG A 117 9.90 -0.92 8.33
N GLY A 118 11.16 -1.30 8.53
CA GLY A 118 11.57 -2.65 8.91
C GLY A 118 11.03 -3.01 10.29
N GLY A 119 9.79 -3.47 10.36
CA GLY A 119 9.14 -3.91 11.58
C GLY A 119 9.22 -5.42 11.73
N LYS A 120 9.81 -5.90 12.83
CA LYS A 120 9.55 -7.24 13.34
C LYS A 120 8.04 -7.44 13.47
N VAL A 121 7.58 -8.67 13.22
CA VAL A 121 6.18 -9.09 13.34
C VAL A 121 5.75 -9.06 14.80
N GLU A 122 5.55 -7.87 15.38
CA GLU A 122 4.75 -7.69 16.60
C GLU A 122 4.29 -6.24 16.81
N SER A 123 3.00 -6.03 16.55
CA SER A 123 2.08 -5.13 17.24
C SER A 123 2.15 -3.59 17.05
N ARG A 124 0.93 -3.09 16.77
CA ARG A 124 0.35 -1.77 17.12
C ARG A 124 0.94 -0.55 16.43
N CYS A 125 0.17 -0.10 15.44
CA CYS A 125 0.04 1.27 14.95
C CYS A 125 0.64 2.31 15.92
N PHE A 126 1.79 2.87 15.54
CA PHE A 126 2.27 4.11 16.13
C PHE A 126 2.69 5.04 15.00
N ALA A 127 2.10 6.23 15.04
CA ALA A 127 2.07 7.25 14.01
C ALA A 127 3.43 7.54 13.37
N ILE A 128 3.42 7.78 12.06
CA ILE A 128 3.85 9.06 11.47
C ILE A 128 3.02 9.26 10.21
N ASN A 129 2.04 10.13 10.36
CA ASN A 129 1.52 10.98 9.32
C ASN A 129 2.71 11.82 8.80
N CYS A 130 3.20 11.61 7.57
CA CYS A 130 3.80 12.68 6.74
C CYS A 130 4.15 12.24 5.31
N LEU A 131 3.74 13.06 4.33
CA LEU A 131 4.39 13.22 3.02
C LEU A 131 5.91 13.18 3.22
N VAL A 132 6.54 12.16 2.69
CA VAL A 132 7.90 11.72 3.03
C VAL A 132 8.97 12.61 2.41
N VAL A 133 8.66 13.45 1.41
CA VAL A 133 9.58 14.48 0.91
C VAL A 133 10.19 15.30 2.08
N LEU A 134 9.42 15.54 3.14
CA LEU A 134 9.93 16.22 4.34
C LEU A 134 10.86 15.36 5.20
N THR A 135 10.71 14.03 5.28
CA THR A 135 11.51 13.19 6.20
C THR A 135 12.94 12.89 5.75
N VAL A 136 13.24 13.00 4.45
CA VAL A 136 14.62 12.90 3.94
C VAL A 136 15.38 14.22 4.15
N VAL A 137 14.66 15.34 4.27
CA VAL A 137 15.22 16.70 4.42
C VAL A 137 15.15 17.19 5.88
N TYR A 138 14.21 16.67 6.67
CA TYR A 138 13.93 17.09 8.03
C TYR A 138 13.69 15.86 8.92
N ASN A 139 14.54 15.70 9.94
CA ASN A 139 14.43 14.65 10.94
C ASN A 139 13.78 15.21 12.22
N PRO A 140 12.47 15.01 12.45
CA PRO A 140 11.79 15.57 13.64
C PRO A 140 12.21 14.90 14.96
N HIS A 141 13.05 13.86 14.94
CA HIS A 141 13.57 13.22 16.15
C HIS A 141 14.83 13.89 16.71
N GLU A 142 15.44 14.84 15.99
CA GLU A 142 16.64 15.54 16.47
C GLU A 142 16.28 16.79 17.31
N ASP A 143 15.08 17.35 17.14
CA ASP A 143 14.61 18.56 17.83
C ASP A 143 13.88 18.29 19.17
N GLN A 144 13.84 17.05 19.66
CA GLN A 144 13.26 16.70 20.98
C GLN A 144 14.29 16.69 22.12
N GLY A 145 15.47 17.29 21.90
CA GLY A 145 16.57 17.37 22.86
C GLY A 145 17.28 18.72 22.86
N ALA A 146 16.56 19.79 23.20
CA ALA A 146 17.10 21.04 23.75
C ALA A 146 16.06 21.71 24.65
#